data_AF-A0AAV9KN05-F1
#
_entry.id   AF-A0AAV9KN05-F1
#
_cell.length_a   1.000
_cell.length_b   1.000
_cell.length_c   1.000
_cell.angle_alpha   90.00
_cell.angle_beta   90.00
_cell.angle_gamma   90.00
#
_symmetry.space_group_name_H-M   'P 1'
#
loop_
_entity.id
_entity.type
_entity.pdbx_description
1 polymer ?
#
loop_
_entity_poly.entity_id
_entity_poly.type
_entity_poly.pdbx_seq_one_letter_code
_entity_poly.pdbx_strand_id
1 'polypeptide(L)'
;MAKNKSGHRSSATTRQLKMYNCRPKRDQKGKILKHEYQSKQLPSTRIQPDPRWFINTRVISQEKLESFRGEIQDRLSSTYNIIMNGRKGKAHQLGSKPSAGTEKKHTKHFKSLAKKADTP
;
A
#
# COMPACT_ATOMS: atom_id res chain seq x y z
N MET A 1 13.74 34.22 -24.79
CA MET A 1 13.24 33.65 -26.06
C MET A 1 11.93 32.91 -25.82
N ALA A 2 10.82 33.46 -26.28
CA ALA A 2 9.49 32.88 -26.13
C ALA A 2 9.39 31.58 -26.94
N LYS A 3 9.08 30.45 -26.29
CA LYS A 3 8.81 29.19 -26.98
C LYS A 3 7.44 29.30 -27.67
N ASN A 4 7.41 29.12 -28.98
CA ASN A 4 6.21 29.15 -29.83
C ASN A 4 4.97 28.56 -29.13
N LYS A 5 4.00 29.42 -28.81
CA LYS A 5 2.65 29.04 -28.37
C LYS A 5 1.80 28.72 -29.60
N SER A 6 2.17 27.69 -30.36
CA SER A 6 1.27 27.17 -31.40
C SER A 6 0.10 26.45 -30.71
N GLY A 7 -1.12 26.95 -30.85
CA GLY A 7 -2.34 26.48 -30.18
C GLY A 7 -2.81 25.05 -30.48
N HIS A 8 -1.95 24.19 -31.02
CA HIS A 8 -2.30 22.83 -31.45
C HIS A 8 -1.97 21.75 -30.41
N ARG A 9 -1.14 22.05 -29.41
CA ARG A 9 -0.71 21.04 -28.42
C ARG A 9 -0.91 21.54 -27.00
N SER A 10 -1.54 20.71 -26.19
CA SER A 10 -1.65 20.94 -24.75
C SER A 10 -0.26 21.00 -24.10
N SER A 11 -0.17 21.63 -22.93
CA SER A 11 1.06 21.67 -22.14
C SER A 11 1.51 20.27 -21.73
N ALA A 12 0.58 19.35 -21.44
CA ALA A 12 0.83 17.95 -21.13
C ALA A 12 1.45 17.21 -22.32
N THR A 13 0.83 17.32 -23.50
CA THR A 13 1.36 16.73 -24.75
C THR A 13 2.76 17.25 -25.05
N THR A 14 3.01 18.54 -24.82
CA THR A 14 4.33 19.14 -25.03
C THR A 14 5.38 18.58 -24.07
N ARG A 15 5.02 18.27 -22.81
CA ARG A 15 5.94 17.64 -21.84
C ARG A 15 6.23 16.18 -22.21
N GLN A 16 5.21 15.43 -22.64
CA GLN A 16 5.38 14.05 -23.12
C GLN A 16 6.31 13.99 -24.33
N LEU A 17 6.13 14.86 -25.33
CA LEU A 17 7.00 14.90 -26.51
C LEU A 17 8.45 15.28 -26.17
N LYS A 18 8.66 16.09 -25.13
CA LYS A 18 10.02 16.39 -24.65
C LYS A 18 10.70 15.17 -24.02
N MET A 19 9.94 14.26 -23.41
CA MET A 19 10.48 13.01 -22.84
C MET A 19 11.17 12.15 -23.90
N TYR A 20 10.62 12.04 -25.11
CA TYR A 20 11.25 11.28 -26.20
C TYR A 20 12.56 11.90 -26.71
N ASN A 21 12.82 13.17 -26.39
CA ASN A 21 13.99 13.92 -26.85
C ASN A 21 15.09 14.07 -25.78
N CYS A 22 15.05 13.29 -24.69
CA CYS A 22 16.02 13.35 -23.60
C CYS A 22 17.41 12.85 -24.04
N ARG A 23 18.34 13.78 -24.30
CA ARG A 23 19.75 13.50 -24.64
C ARG A 23 20.69 14.30 -23.72
N PRO A 24 21.91 13.79 -23.40
CA PRO A 24 22.89 14.54 -22.64
C PRO A 24 23.30 15.81 -23.38
N LYS A 25 23.35 16.93 -22.66
CA LYS A 25 23.97 18.16 -23.18
C LYS A 25 25.48 18.07 -23.02
N ARG A 26 26.22 18.34 -24.09
CA ARG A 26 27.68 18.28 -24.13
C ARG A 26 28.28 19.65 -24.46
N ASP A 27 29.49 19.88 -23.97
CA ASP A 27 30.34 20.98 -24.38
C ASP A 27 31.00 20.70 -25.75
N GLN A 28 31.58 21.70 -26.40
CA GLN A 28 32.30 21.57 -27.68
C GLN A 28 33.44 20.54 -27.60
N LYS A 29 34.10 20.45 -26.43
CA LYS A 29 35.13 19.44 -26.13
C LYS A 29 34.56 18.04 -25.88
N GLY A 30 33.26 17.86 -26.05
CA GLY A 30 32.57 16.59 -25.87
C GLY A 30 32.37 16.17 -24.42
N LYS A 31 32.58 17.03 -23.41
CA LYS A 31 32.29 16.69 -22.00
C LYS A 31 30.79 16.83 -21.70
N ILE A 32 30.20 15.90 -20.96
CA ILE A 32 28.77 15.96 -20.56
C ILE A 32 28.59 17.02 -19.48
N LEU A 33 27.77 18.04 -19.77
CA LEU A 33 27.42 19.13 -18.86
C LEU A 33 26.24 18.75 -17.96
N LYS A 34 25.17 18.20 -18.54
CA LYS A 34 23.96 17.80 -17.82
C LYS A 34 23.28 16.63 -18.51
N HIS A 35 22.79 15.71 -17.69
CA HIS A 35 21.87 14.66 -18.07
C HIS A 35 20.67 14.71 -17.12
N GLU A 36 19.44 14.54 -17.63
CA GLU A 36 18.22 14.76 -16.84
C GLU A 36 18.00 13.71 -15.74
N TYR A 37 18.25 12.43 -16.04
CA TYR A 37 18.04 11.30 -15.10
C TYR A 37 19.32 10.62 -14.61
N GLN A 38 20.50 11.16 -14.94
CA GLN A 38 21.79 10.55 -14.60
C GLN A 38 22.63 11.55 -13.81
N SER A 39 22.25 11.78 -12.56
CA SER A 39 23.03 12.59 -11.63
C SER A 39 24.26 11.81 -11.18
N LYS A 40 25.42 12.48 -11.15
CA LYS A 40 26.67 11.89 -10.61
C LYS A 40 26.74 11.88 -9.09
N GLN A 41 25.83 12.62 -8.44
CA GLN A 41 25.79 12.72 -6.99
C GLN A 41 25.14 11.46 -6.42
N LEU A 42 25.83 10.83 -5.47
CA LEU A 42 25.30 9.72 -4.69
C LEU A 42 24.43 10.28 -3.57
N PRO A 43 23.12 9.99 -3.52
CA PRO A 43 22.29 10.40 -2.40
C PRO A 43 22.67 9.61 -1.13
N SER A 44 22.42 10.19 0.04
CA SER A 44 22.52 9.46 1.30
C SER A 44 21.46 8.35 1.33
N THR A 45 21.89 7.10 1.51
CA THR A 45 21.04 5.92 1.48
C THR A 45 20.51 5.51 2.86
N ARG A 46 20.91 6.22 3.92
CA ARG A 46 20.50 5.89 5.29
C ARG A 46 19.05 6.26 5.51
N ILE A 47 18.26 5.27 5.91
CA ILE A 47 16.87 5.47 6.29
C ILE A 47 16.83 5.81 7.79
N GLN A 48 16.08 6.84 8.17
CA GLN A 48 15.98 7.27 9.57
C GLN A 48 15.25 6.23 10.41
N PRO A 49 15.72 5.89 11.63
CA PRO A 49 15.00 4.96 12.49
C PRO A 49 13.66 5.58 12.92
N ASP A 50 12.55 4.89 12.65
CA ASP A 50 11.20 5.33 13.04
C ASP A 50 10.40 4.15 13.62
N PRO A 51 9.83 4.28 14.83
CA PRO A 51 8.96 3.25 15.42
C PRO A 51 7.76 2.87 14.54
N ARG A 52 7.29 3.78 13.66
CA ARG A 52 6.15 3.56 12.77
C ARG A 52 6.37 2.43 11.77
N TRP A 53 7.61 2.05 11.49
CA TRP A 53 7.90 0.90 10.62
C TRP A 53 7.45 -0.43 11.21
N PHE A 54 7.43 -0.51 12.54
CA PHE A 54 7.06 -1.71 13.26
C PHE A 54 5.60 -1.70 13.70
N ILE A 55 4.88 -0.60 13.46
CA ILE A 55 3.43 -0.52 13.71
C ILE A 55 2.69 -1.26 12.60
N ASN A 56 1.66 -2.02 12.98
CA ASN A 56 0.80 -2.74 12.05
C ASN A 56 0.10 -1.79 11.06
N THR A 57 0.53 -1.78 9.79
CA THR A 57 0.02 -0.86 8.76
C THR A 57 -1.32 -1.26 8.13
N ARG A 58 -1.71 -2.54 8.23
CA ARG A 58 -2.99 -3.05 7.69
C ARG A 58 -3.69 -3.96 8.70
N VAL A 59 -4.55 -3.37 9.51
CA VAL A 59 -5.43 -4.09 10.44
C VAL A 59 -6.83 -4.18 9.82
N ILE A 60 -7.46 -5.35 9.94
CA ILE A 60 -8.84 -5.58 9.49
C ILE A 60 -9.60 -6.14 10.69
N SER A 61 -10.82 -5.66 10.93
CA SER A 61 -11.70 -6.22 11.96
C SER A 61 -12.20 -7.60 11.55
N GLN A 62 -12.47 -8.46 12.53
CA GLN A 62 -12.93 -9.82 12.28
C GLN A 62 -14.24 -9.85 11.49
N GLU A 63 -15.21 -9.00 11.86
CA GLU A 63 -16.50 -8.87 11.17
C GLU A 63 -16.33 -8.56 9.67
N LYS A 64 -15.39 -7.66 9.35
CA LYS A 64 -15.11 -7.27 7.96
C LYS A 64 -14.38 -8.36 7.17
N LEU A 65 -13.63 -9.23 7.85
CA LEU A 65 -13.05 -10.42 7.23
C LEU A 65 -14.12 -11.46 6.91
N GLU A 66 -15.10 -11.66 7.80
CA GLU A 66 -16.25 -12.54 7.58
C GLU A 66 -17.07 -12.08 6.36
N SER A 67 -17.46 -10.80 6.30
CA SER A 67 -18.21 -10.25 5.16
C SER A 67 -17.43 -10.35 3.86
N PHE A 68 -16.12 -10.08 3.90
CA PHE A 68 -15.24 -10.17 2.71
C PHE A 68 -15.11 -11.61 2.20
N ARG A 69 -15.09 -12.61 3.09
CA ARG A 69 -15.09 -14.03 2.72
C ARG A 69 -16.40 -14.41 2.01
N GLY A 70 -17.54 -13.94 2.52
CA GLY A 70 -18.85 -14.16 1.89
C GLY A 70 -18.92 -13.55 0.48
N GLU A 71 -18.60 -12.25 0.36
CA GLU A 71 -18.63 -11.55 -0.93
C GLU A 71 -17.72 -12.19 -2.00
N ILE A 72 -16.57 -12.74 -1.60
CA ILE A 72 -15.66 -13.41 -2.54
C ILE A 72 -16.20 -14.77 -2.95
N GLN A 73 -16.72 -15.56 -2.02
CA GLN A 73 -17.29 -16.87 -2.34
C GLN A 73 -18.44 -16.74 -3.35
N ASP A 74 -19.32 -15.76 -3.12
CA ASP A 74 -20.46 -15.47 -4.00
C ASP A 74 -19.98 -15.04 -5.40
N ARG A 75 -18.97 -14.16 -5.48
CA ARG A 75 -18.44 -13.68 -6.76
C ARG A 75 -17.65 -14.73 -7.53
N LEU A 76 -16.92 -15.61 -6.85
CA LEU A 76 -16.17 -16.73 -7.45
C LEU A 76 -17.10 -17.84 -7.97
N SER A 77 -18.30 -17.98 -7.41
CA SER A 77 -19.26 -18.99 -7.84
C SER A 77 -19.79 -18.78 -9.27
N SER A 78 -19.65 -17.58 -9.83
CA SER A 78 -20.08 -17.27 -11.20
C SER A 78 -18.87 -17.16 -12.14
N THR A 79 -18.86 -18.03 -13.17
CA THR A 79 -17.79 -18.20 -14.15
C THR A 79 -17.50 -16.95 -15.00
N TYR A 80 -18.43 -15.99 -15.09
CA TYR A 80 -18.34 -14.83 -15.99
C TYR A 80 -17.97 -13.51 -15.29
N ASN A 81 -17.72 -13.53 -13.98
CA ASN A 81 -17.38 -12.33 -13.23
C ASN A 81 -15.89 -11.97 -13.37
N ILE A 82 -15.60 -10.76 -13.85
CA ILE A 82 -14.23 -10.23 -13.96
C ILE A 82 -13.97 -9.21 -12.85
N ILE A 83 -12.92 -9.43 -12.05
CA ILE A 83 -12.49 -8.50 -11.00
C ILE A 83 -11.61 -7.42 -11.64
N MET A 84 -12.17 -6.23 -11.92
CA MET A 84 -11.42 -5.13 -12.57
C MET A 84 -10.39 -4.46 -11.66
N ASN A 85 -10.70 -4.29 -10.37
CA ASN A 85 -9.80 -3.73 -9.37
C ASN A 85 -9.79 -4.66 -8.17
N GLY A 86 -8.81 -5.56 -8.10
CA GLY A 86 -8.55 -6.34 -6.91
C GLY A 86 -8.31 -5.39 -5.75
N ARG A 87 -9.33 -5.16 -4.92
CA ARG A 87 -9.16 -4.45 -3.64
C ARG A 87 -7.97 -5.12 -2.96
N LYS A 88 -7.00 -4.36 -2.45
CA LYS A 88 -5.81 -4.85 -1.75
C LYS A 88 -6.17 -5.49 -0.39
N GLY A 89 -7.17 -6.36 -0.38
CA GLY A 89 -7.67 -7.13 0.74
C GLY A 89 -6.83 -8.37 0.94
N LYS A 90 -6.86 -8.92 2.16
CA LYS A 90 -6.05 -10.06 2.59
C LYS A 90 -6.56 -11.36 1.96
N ALA A 91 -6.50 -11.46 0.64
CA ALA A 91 -6.91 -12.64 -0.13
C ALA A 91 -6.18 -13.92 0.35
N HIS A 92 -4.97 -13.78 0.90
CA HIS A 92 -4.26 -14.88 1.55
C HIS A 92 -5.03 -15.51 2.74
N GLN A 93 -5.90 -14.77 3.44
CA GLN A 93 -6.67 -15.26 4.59
C GLN A 93 -7.96 -16.01 4.19
N LEU A 94 -8.21 -16.21 2.90
CA LEU A 94 -9.41 -16.91 2.41
C LEU A 94 -9.31 -18.44 2.55
N GLY A 95 -8.09 -18.99 2.67
CA GLY A 95 -7.86 -20.44 2.74
C GLY A 95 -7.89 -21.07 4.14
N SER A 96 -7.80 -20.26 5.22
CA SER A 96 -7.82 -20.79 6.59
C SER A 96 -9.18 -20.55 7.25
N LYS A 97 -10.06 -21.56 7.20
CA LYS A 97 -11.17 -21.62 8.16
C LYS A 97 -10.54 -21.59 9.57
N PRO A 98 -10.95 -20.70 10.48
CA PRO A 98 -10.46 -20.76 11.84
C PRO A 98 -10.85 -22.13 12.39
N SER A 99 -9.87 -22.95 12.78
CA SER A 99 -10.14 -24.19 13.47
C SER A 99 -10.95 -23.83 14.72
N ALA A 100 -12.18 -24.36 14.83
CA ALA A 100 -12.97 -24.26 16.04
C ALA A 100 -12.17 -24.91 17.18
N GLY A 101 -11.50 -24.09 17.99
CA GLY A 101 -10.57 -24.58 19.01
C GLY A 101 -10.28 -23.48 20.03
N THR A 102 -10.77 -23.73 21.25
CA THR A 102 -10.53 -22.97 22.50
C THR A 102 -11.36 -21.69 22.70
N GLU A 103 -12.62 -21.86 23.09
CA GLU A 103 -13.27 -20.94 24.03
C GLU A 103 -12.31 -20.68 25.21
N LYS A 104 -11.87 -19.43 25.36
CA LYS A 104 -11.07 -18.99 26.50
C LYS A 104 -11.92 -19.08 27.77
N LYS A 105 -11.79 -20.18 28.51
CA LYS A 105 -12.29 -20.36 29.89
C LYS A 105 -11.54 -19.50 30.92
N HIS A 106 -11.18 -18.26 30.60
CA HIS A 106 -10.44 -17.35 31.48
C HIS A 106 -11.26 -16.12 31.87
N THR A 107 -12.47 -16.32 32.42
CA THR A 107 -13.19 -15.23 33.11
C THR A 107 -13.92 -15.66 34.39
N LYS A 108 -13.87 -16.94 34.78
CA LYS A 108 -14.62 -17.43 35.96
C LYS A 108 -13.83 -17.38 37.27
N HIS A 109 -12.50 -17.26 37.23
CA HIS A 109 -11.67 -17.26 38.45
C HIS A 109 -11.46 -15.90 39.12
N PHE A 110 -11.78 -14.79 38.45
CA PHE A 110 -11.48 -13.45 39.00
C PHE A 110 -12.64 -12.84 39.82
N LYS A 111 -13.88 -13.30 39.62
CA LYS A 111 -15.06 -12.78 40.36
C LYS A 111 -15.29 -13.43 41.73
N SER A 112 -14.59 -14.50 42.08
CA SER A 112 -14.76 -15.17 43.39
C SER A 112 -13.88 -14.59 44.51
N LEU A 113 -12.92 -13.72 44.19
CA LEU A 113 -12.05 -13.09 45.21
C LEU A 113 -12.59 -11.74 45.72
N ALA A 114 -13.45 -11.07 44.96
CA ALA A 114 -14.00 -9.76 45.31
C ALA A 114 -15.28 -9.81 46.16
N LYS A 115 -15.71 -11.01 46.63
CA LYS A 115 -16.92 -11.21 47.43
C LYS A 115 -16.65 -11.62 48.89
N LYS A 116 -15.40 -11.54 49.34
CA LYS A 116 -14.97 -11.91 50.71
C LYS A 116 -14.40 -10.74 51.53
N ALA A 117 -14.35 -9.54 50.96
CA ALA A 117 -14.22 -8.31 51.73
C ALA A 117 -15.61 -7.65 51.69
N ASP A 118 -16.07 -7.11 52.81
CA ASP A 118 -17.38 -6.45 53.00
C ASP A 118 -18.54 -7.38 53.41
N THR A 119 -18.45 -7.90 54.62
CA THR A 119 -19.59 -8.01 55.57
C THR A 119 -19.02 -7.86 56.99
N PRO A 120 -19.74 -7.19 57.91
CA PRO A 120 -19.21 -6.57 59.13
C PRO A 120 -18.56 -7.53 60.12
#